data_AF-A0A7W0NUG5-F1
#
_entry.id   AF-A0A7W0NUG5-F1
#
_cell.length_a   1.000
_cell.length_b   1.000
_cell.length_c   1.000
_cell.angle_alpha   90.00
_cell.angle_beta   90.00
_cell.angle_gamma   90.00
#
_symmetry.space_group_name_H-M   'P 1'
#
loop_
_entity.id
_entity.type
_entity.pdbx_description
1 polymer ?
#
loop_
_entity_poly.entity_id
_entity_poly.type
_entity_poly.pdbx_seq_one_letter_code
_entity_poly.pdbx_strand_id
1 'polypeptide(L)'
;MPVSSTVSNTSLSELSLLHRGKVRDVYQVTDSQLLLVATDRISAFDCILPTPIERKGAVLTAISAFWFDKMCDITPNHLITIDTSEMPEPVRRVAELRGRSMLVKKTNVFPVECVVRGYLEGSGWKDYQATGAICGHELPAGLKQCDRLPEPLFTPATKAAAGHDENITEERFAEIVGAGAAEYLRTTSLAIYKHASEYAATREIIIADTKFEFGTDASGEILLIDEVLTPDSSRFWSAESYEPGRAQAS
;
A
#
# COMPACT_ATOMS: atom_id res chain seq x y z
N MET A 1 -12.23 14.18 -28.46
CA MET A 1 -11.47 13.68 -27.29
C MET A 1 -10.11 13.27 -27.83
N PRO A 2 -8.98 13.91 -27.46
CA PRO A 2 -7.69 13.41 -27.88
C PRO A 2 -7.44 12.07 -27.19
N VAL A 3 -6.80 11.16 -27.93
CA VAL A 3 -6.45 9.80 -27.50
C VAL A 3 -5.70 9.88 -26.18
N SER A 4 -6.27 9.31 -25.12
CA SER A 4 -5.60 9.21 -23.83
C SER A 4 -4.41 8.26 -23.98
N SER A 5 -3.21 8.82 -24.00
CA SER A 5 -1.97 8.05 -24.07
C SER A 5 -1.65 7.49 -22.69
N THR A 6 -1.65 6.16 -22.57
CA THR A 6 -1.19 5.46 -21.36
C THR A 6 0.25 5.86 -21.01
N VAL A 7 0.54 6.09 -19.74
CA VAL A 7 1.90 6.44 -19.27
C VAL A 7 2.55 5.21 -18.68
N SER A 8 3.40 4.53 -19.45
CA SER A 8 4.14 3.35 -18.97
C SER A 8 5.56 3.68 -18.49
N ASN A 9 6.13 4.81 -18.92
CA ASN A 9 7.46 5.26 -18.50
C ASN A 9 7.43 6.77 -18.35
N THR A 10 8.18 7.28 -17.39
CA THR A 10 8.38 8.72 -17.23
C THR A 10 9.85 9.11 -17.37
N SER A 11 10.09 10.33 -17.82
CA SER A 11 11.43 10.89 -17.97
C SER A 11 11.37 12.38 -17.66
N LEU A 12 12.01 12.77 -16.56
CA LEU A 12 12.13 14.15 -16.11
C LEU A 12 13.62 14.47 -16.04
N SER A 13 14.20 14.98 -17.13
CA SER A 13 15.66 15.18 -17.26
C SER A 13 16.26 16.11 -16.21
N GLU A 14 15.45 16.97 -15.61
CA GLU A 14 15.86 17.93 -14.57
C GLU A 14 15.75 17.34 -13.15
N LEU A 15 15.20 16.12 -12.98
CA LEU A 15 15.09 15.44 -11.70
C LEU A 15 15.83 14.10 -11.73
N SER A 16 16.45 13.74 -10.59
CA SER A 16 17.15 12.47 -10.47
C SER A 16 16.15 11.32 -10.28
N LEU A 17 16.11 10.36 -11.21
CA LEU A 17 15.34 9.12 -11.04
C LEU A 17 16.06 8.22 -10.03
N LEU A 18 15.44 8.00 -8.87
CA LEU A 18 16.01 7.16 -7.80
C LEU A 18 15.68 5.68 -8.02
N HIS A 19 14.43 5.40 -8.35
CA HIS A 19 13.93 4.03 -8.45
C HIS A 19 12.76 3.93 -9.42
N ARG A 20 12.70 2.83 -10.17
CA ARG A 20 11.52 2.43 -10.95
C ARG A 20 11.04 1.09 -10.41
N GLY A 21 9.93 1.13 -9.70
CA GLY A 21 9.22 -0.07 -9.24
C GLY A 21 8.31 -0.64 -10.32
N LYS A 22 7.55 -1.69 -9.96
CA LYS A 22 6.61 -2.35 -10.87
C LYS A 22 5.62 -1.37 -11.49
N VAL A 23 5.07 -0.46 -10.68
CA VAL A 23 3.99 0.45 -11.10
C VAL A 23 4.30 1.94 -10.86
N ARG A 24 5.38 2.27 -10.15
CA ARG A 24 5.72 3.65 -9.76
C ARG A 24 7.15 4.02 -10.17
N ASP A 25 7.32 5.26 -10.60
CA ASP A 25 8.63 5.89 -10.81
C ASP A 25 8.84 6.91 -9.68
N VAL A 26 10.02 6.91 -9.05
CA VAL A 26 10.35 7.77 -7.90
C VAL A 26 11.51 8.69 -8.26
N TYR A 27 11.26 10.00 -8.18
CA TYR A 27 12.26 11.03 -8.45
C TYR A 27 12.62 11.79 -7.18
N GLN A 28 13.89 12.19 -7.08
CA GLN A 28 14.33 13.16 -6.09
C GLN A 28 13.99 14.57 -6.57
N VAL A 29 13.29 15.33 -5.72
CA VAL A 29 12.95 16.73 -5.97
C VAL A 29 13.90 17.66 -5.21
N THR A 30 14.10 17.39 -3.93
CA THR A 30 15.11 18.02 -3.07
C THR A 30 15.75 16.96 -2.16
N ASP A 31 16.60 17.37 -1.22
CA ASP A 31 17.14 16.45 -0.20
C ASP A 31 16.07 15.92 0.76
N SER A 32 14.93 16.63 0.89
CA SER A 32 13.83 16.28 1.81
C SER A 32 12.52 15.94 1.11
N GLN A 33 12.46 15.96 -0.23
CA GLN A 33 11.23 15.74 -1.00
C GLN A 33 11.43 14.76 -2.15
N LEU A 34 10.45 13.89 -2.34
CA LEU A 34 10.36 12.95 -3.46
C LEU A 34 9.11 13.24 -4.28
N LEU A 35 9.19 12.94 -5.57
CA LEU A 35 8.04 12.84 -6.46
C LEU A 35 7.76 11.38 -6.74
N LEU A 36 6.57 10.91 -6.34
CA LEU A 36 6.08 9.57 -6.66
C LEU A 36 5.13 9.70 -7.84
N VAL A 37 5.44 9.02 -8.94
CA VAL A 37 4.57 8.98 -10.12
C VAL A 37 4.00 7.58 -10.30
N ALA A 38 2.68 7.46 -10.12
CA ALA A 38 1.94 6.23 -10.43
C ALA A 38 1.73 6.12 -11.93
N THR A 39 2.32 5.09 -12.53
CA THR A 39 2.18 4.82 -13.97
C THR A 39 0.94 3.98 -14.25
N ASP A 40 0.62 3.80 -15.52
CA ASP A 40 -0.47 2.93 -15.98
C ASP A 40 -0.01 1.46 -16.09
N ARG A 41 1.22 1.14 -15.66
CA ARG A 41 1.70 -0.24 -15.56
C ARG A 41 0.88 -1.01 -14.53
N ILE A 42 0.72 -2.30 -14.81
CA ILE A 42 0.10 -3.27 -13.92
C ILE A 42 1.02 -4.49 -13.83
N SER A 43 1.08 -5.10 -12.66
CA SER A 43 1.81 -6.35 -12.45
C SER A 43 0.89 -7.45 -11.96
N ALA A 44 1.13 -8.67 -12.42
CA ALA A 44 0.49 -9.88 -11.91
C ALA A 44 1.56 -10.96 -11.76
N PHE A 45 1.54 -11.71 -10.66
CA PHE A 45 2.54 -12.75 -10.34
C PHE A 45 3.99 -12.25 -10.49
N ASP A 46 4.26 -11.06 -9.96
CA ASP A 46 5.57 -10.36 -10.02
C ASP A 46 6.09 -10.00 -11.42
N CYS A 47 5.27 -10.16 -12.46
CA CYS A 47 5.57 -9.75 -13.83
C CYS A 47 4.80 -8.49 -14.20
N ILE A 48 5.48 -7.49 -14.76
CA ILE A 48 4.84 -6.32 -15.36
C ILE A 48 4.20 -6.76 -16.68
N LEU A 49 2.90 -6.51 -16.85
CA LEU A 49 2.20 -6.87 -18.07
C LEU A 49 2.54 -5.90 -19.21
N PRO A 50 2.58 -6.35 -20.47
CA PRO A 50 2.94 -5.51 -21.60
C PRO A 50 1.89 -4.43 -21.92
N THR A 51 0.63 -4.66 -21.52
CA THR A 51 -0.49 -3.75 -21.79
C THR A 51 -0.80 -2.93 -20.53
N PRO A 52 -0.62 -1.59 -20.57
CA PRO A 52 -1.00 -0.72 -19.46
C PRO A 52 -2.52 -0.56 -19.34
N ILE A 53 -2.99 -0.20 -18.15
CA ILE A 53 -4.39 0.12 -17.87
C ILE A 53 -4.55 1.63 -17.85
N GLU A 54 -5.28 2.16 -18.83
CA GLU A 54 -5.50 3.60 -19.00
C GLU A 54 -5.98 4.25 -17.69
N ARG A 55 -5.32 5.34 -17.29
CA ARG A 55 -5.63 6.14 -16.09
C ARG A 55 -5.49 5.39 -14.75
N LYS A 56 -4.99 4.15 -14.72
CA LYS A 56 -4.75 3.42 -13.46
C LYS A 56 -3.94 4.26 -12.49
N GLY A 57 -2.82 4.83 -12.93
CA GLY A 57 -1.96 5.61 -12.04
C GLY A 57 -2.67 6.81 -11.41
N ALA A 58 -3.56 7.46 -12.17
CA ALA A 58 -4.35 8.58 -11.67
C ALA A 58 -5.40 8.16 -10.65
N VAL A 59 -6.06 7.00 -10.88
CA VAL A 59 -7.03 6.45 -9.92
C VAL A 59 -6.35 6.05 -8.61
N LEU A 60 -5.21 5.34 -8.66
CA LEU A 60 -4.48 4.92 -7.45
C LEU A 60 -3.98 6.12 -6.64
N THR A 61 -3.53 7.17 -7.31
CA THR A 61 -3.10 8.43 -6.66
C THR A 61 -4.27 9.10 -5.95
N ALA A 62 -5.44 9.19 -6.61
CA ALA A 62 -6.63 9.79 -6.01
C ALA A 62 -7.14 8.98 -4.81
N ILE A 63 -7.10 7.64 -4.88
CA ILE A 63 -7.48 6.76 -3.77
C ILE A 63 -6.53 6.96 -2.58
N SER A 64 -5.21 6.99 -2.82
CA SER A 64 -4.23 7.23 -1.75
C SER A 64 -4.45 8.59 -1.09
N ALA A 65 -4.65 9.65 -1.88
CA ALA A 65 -4.91 10.99 -1.35
C ALA A 65 -6.20 11.05 -0.51
N PHE A 66 -7.27 10.40 -0.96
CA PHE A 66 -8.51 10.26 -0.20
C PHE A 66 -8.27 9.60 1.17
N TRP A 67 -7.49 8.51 1.21
CA TRP A 67 -7.20 7.83 2.46
C TRP A 67 -6.23 8.59 3.35
N PHE A 68 -5.24 9.28 2.80
CA PHE A 68 -4.36 10.14 3.60
C PHE A 68 -5.16 11.24 4.32
N ASP A 69 -6.10 11.88 3.64
CA ASP A 69 -7.01 12.86 4.24
C ASP A 69 -7.87 12.21 5.33
N LYS A 70 -8.48 11.07 5.04
CA LYS A 70 -9.39 10.39 5.95
C LYS A 70 -8.72 9.80 7.20
N MET A 71 -7.40 9.59 7.17
CA MET A 71 -6.62 9.05 8.30
C MET A 71 -5.79 10.11 9.03
N CYS A 72 -5.97 11.41 8.72
CA CYS A 72 -5.15 12.47 9.31
C CYS A 72 -5.26 12.56 10.84
N ASP A 73 -6.40 12.18 11.42
CA ASP A 73 -6.60 12.11 12.88
C ASP A 73 -5.99 10.85 13.53
N ILE A 74 -5.61 9.85 12.74
CA ILE A 74 -5.05 8.57 13.22
C ILE A 74 -3.52 8.61 13.17
N THR A 75 -2.95 9.10 12.06
CA THR A 75 -1.50 9.10 11.87
C THR A 75 -1.08 10.21 10.91
N PRO A 76 0.08 10.87 11.14
CA PRO A 76 0.66 11.76 10.15
C PRO A 76 1.14 10.96 8.93
N ASN A 77 1.21 11.63 7.78
CA ASN A 77 1.63 11.00 6.54
C ASN A 77 2.62 11.87 5.75
N HIS A 78 3.25 11.28 4.74
CA HIS A 78 4.26 11.97 3.95
C HIS A 78 3.72 12.87 2.84
N LEU A 79 2.41 12.88 2.56
CA LEU A 79 1.86 13.62 1.43
C LEU A 79 2.02 15.13 1.66
N ILE A 80 2.62 15.82 0.70
CA ILE A 80 2.70 17.28 0.67
C ILE A 80 1.56 17.82 -0.19
N THR A 81 1.45 17.34 -1.44
CA THR A 81 0.36 17.72 -2.35
C THR A 81 0.24 16.73 -3.51
N ILE A 82 -0.96 16.62 -4.07
CA ILE A 82 -1.21 15.99 -5.38
C ILE A 82 -1.51 17.02 -6.46
N ASP A 83 -1.63 18.30 -6.11
CA ASP A 83 -1.80 19.36 -7.10
C ASP A 83 -0.47 19.66 -7.77
N THR A 84 -0.33 19.20 -9.01
CA THR A 84 0.85 19.49 -9.82
C THR A 84 1.14 20.98 -9.95
N SER A 85 0.16 21.88 -9.83
CA SER A 85 0.38 23.33 -9.92
C SER A 85 1.28 23.88 -8.80
N GLU A 86 1.31 23.18 -7.66
CA GLU A 86 2.13 23.46 -6.48
C GLU A 86 3.50 22.75 -6.51
N MET A 87 3.75 21.92 -7.53
CA MET A 87 4.99 21.17 -7.69
C MET A 87 6.06 21.98 -8.45
N PRO A 88 7.33 21.54 -8.41
CA PRO A 88 8.40 22.18 -9.17
C PRO A 88 8.11 22.27 -10.67
N GLU A 89 8.70 23.27 -11.31
CA GLU A 89 8.55 23.55 -12.74
C GLU A 89 8.75 22.34 -13.68
N PRO A 90 9.75 21.45 -13.49
CA PRO A 90 9.88 20.25 -14.31
C PRO A 90 8.63 19.37 -14.35
N VAL A 91 7.87 19.32 -13.25
CA VAL A 91 6.65 18.51 -13.12
C VAL A 91 5.46 19.25 -13.75
N ARG A 92 5.33 20.56 -13.50
CA ARG A 92 4.22 21.40 -14.00
C ARG A 92 4.05 21.39 -15.52
N ARG A 93 5.18 21.34 -16.23
CA ARG A 93 5.22 21.38 -17.70
C ARG A 93 4.79 20.07 -18.37
N VAL A 94 4.74 18.95 -17.64
CA VAL A 94 4.40 17.64 -18.20
C VAL A 94 2.94 17.31 -17.87
N ALA A 95 2.06 17.50 -18.86
CA ALA A 95 0.61 17.34 -18.67
C ALA A 95 0.21 15.92 -18.26
N GLU A 96 0.97 14.92 -18.71
CA GLU A 96 0.78 13.50 -18.41
C GLU A 96 0.93 13.19 -16.92
N LEU A 97 1.67 14.00 -16.16
CA LEU A 97 1.90 13.79 -14.72
C LEU A 97 0.72 14.25 -13.86
N ARG A 98 -0.24 14.99 -14.42
CA ARG A 98 -1.40 15.51 -13.69
C ARG A 98 -2.29 14.38 -13.20
N GLY A 99 -2.65 14.45 -11.92
CA GLY A 99 -3.53 13.50 -11.24
C GLY A 99 -2.89 12.16 -10.90
N ARG A 100 -1.65 11.89 -11.30
CA ARG A 100 -0.92 10.64 -11.04
C ARG A 100 0.40 10.82 -10.27
N SER A 101 0.61 12.02 -9.75
CA SER A 101 1.84 12.40 -9.06
C SER A 101 1.54 12.83 -7.64
N MET A 102 2.39 12.41 -6.70
CA MET A 102 2.39 12.87 -5.33
C MET A 102 3.75 13.48 -5.02
N LEU A 103 3.77 14.74 -4.58
CA LEU A 103 4.94 15.31 -3.94
C LEU A 103 4.87 14.92 -2.46
N VAL A 104 5.93 14.31 -1.95
CA VAL A 104 5.94 13.73 -0.61
C VAL A 104 7.23 14.08 0.14
N LYS A 105 7.16 14.05 1.47
CA LYS A 105 8.35 14.10 2.33
C LYS A 105 9.20 12.85 2.10
N LYS A 106 10.51 13.03 1.97
CA LYS A 106 11.48 11.93 1.97
C LYS A 106 11.64 11.40 3.39
N THR A 107 11.57 10.07 3.55
CA THR A 107 11.66 9.39 4.86
C THR A 107 12.70 8.29 4.84
N ASN A 108 13.18 7.89 6.01
CA ASN A 108 13.91 6.65 6.22
C ASN A 108 12.90 5.53 6.42
N VAL A 109 12.73 4.67 5.42
CA VAL A 109 11.70 3.63 5.39
C VAL A 109 12.04 2.48 6.34
N PHE A 110 11.07 2.01 7.12
CA PHE A 110 11.23 0.77 7.88
C PHE A 110 11.28 -0.42 6.92
N PRO A 111 12.24 -1.36 7.02
CA PRO A 111 12.45 -2.42 6.03
C PRO A 111 11.49 -3.61 6.23
N VAL A 112 10.21 -3.31 6.45
CA VAL A 112 9.14 -4.25 6.77
C VAL A 112 7.84 -3.81 6.13
N GLU A 113 6.95 -4.76 5.93
CA GLU A 113 5.60 -4.55 5.45
C GLU A 113 4.62 -4.74 6.61
N CYS A 114 3.80 -3.71 6.87
CA CYS A 114 2.79 -3.73 7.91
C CYS A 114 1.46 -4.22 7.32
N VAL A 115 1.31 -5.55 7.20
CA VAL A 115 0.10 -6.16 6.64
C VAL A 115 -0.94 -6.37 7.73
N VAL A 116 -2.19 -5.98 7.45
CA VAL A 116 -3.35 -6.28 8.30
C VAL A 116 -4.37 -7.09 7.52
N ARG A 117 -4.90 -8.13 8.13
CA ARG A 117 -5.88 -9.05 7.54
C ARG A 117 -7.14 -9.05 8.38
N GLY A 118 -8.30 -8.84 7.78
CA GLY A 118 -9.59 -9.17 8.41
C GLY A 118 -10.24 -10.41 7.81
N TYR A 119 -9.70 -10.93 6.71
CA TYR A 119 -10.18 -12.13 6.05
C TYR A 119 -9.01 -13.05 5.68
N LEU A 120 -9.29 -14.36 5.63
CA LEU A 120 -8.29 -15.40 5.45
C LEU A 120 -8.06 -15.72 3.97
N GLU A 121 -7.13 -15.04 3.32
CA GLU A 121 -6.79 -15.25 1.90
C GLU A 121 -5.27 -15.15 1.66
N GLY A 122 -4.80 -15.55 0.47
CA GLY A 122 -3.42 -15.34 0.04
C GLY A 122 -2.42 -16.16 0.85
N SER A 123 -1.29 -15.55 1.21
CA SER A 123 -0.26 -16.22 2.04
C SER A 123 -0.79 -16.62 3.42
N GLY A 124 -1.68 -15.81 4.02
CA GLY A 124 -2.30 -16.16 5.31
C GLY A 124 -3.14 -17.44 5.25
N TRP A 125 -3.90 -17.64 4.16
CA TRP A 125 -4.63 -18.90 3.96
C TRP A 125 -3.68 -20.10 3.80
N LYS A 126 -2.58 -19.94 3.04
CA LYS A 126 -1.58 -21.00 2.87
C LYS A 126 -0.91 -21.39 4.19
N ASP A 127 -0.54 -20.41 5.01
CA ASP A 127 0.08 -20.65 6.32
C ASP A 127 -0.90 -21.36 7.27
N TYR A 128 -2.16 -20.93 7.29
CA TYR A 128 -3.21 -21.57 8.07
C TYR A 128 -3.47 -23.02 7.63
N GLN A 129 -3.51 -23.30 6.32
CA GLN A 129 -3.65 -24.68 5.83
C GLN A 129 -2.47 -25.57 6.25
N ALA A 130 -1.25 -25.01 6.30
CA ALA A 130 -0.05 -25.75 6.65
C ALA A 130 0.09 -25.98 8.16
N THR A 131 -0.30 -25.00 8.99
CA THR A 131 0.07 -24.97 10.41
C THR A 131 -1.09 -24.68 11.38
N GLY A 132 -2.23 -24.20 10.89
CA GLY A 132 -3.31 -23.66 11.71
C GLY A 132 -3.05 -22.26 12.27
N ALA A 133 -1.95 -21.61 11.87
CA ALA A 133 -1.54 -20.30 12.36
C ALA A 133 -1.07 -19.36 11.23
N ILE A 134 -0.97 -18.05 11.53
CA ILE A 134 -0.40 -17.03 10.63
C ILE A 134 0.52 -16.12 11.44
N CYS A 135 1.78 -15.97 11.05
CA CYS A 135 2.75 -15.12 11.77
C CYS A 135 2.83 -15.42 13.29
N GLY A 136 2.54 -16.65 13.72
CA GLY A 136 2.48 -17.05 15.14
C GLY A 136 1.09 -16.95 15.79
N HIS A 137 0.11 -16.35 15.13
CA HIS A 137 -1.29 -16.30 15.61
C HIS A 137 -2.00 -17.63 15.35
N GLU A 138 -2.25 -18.41 16.39
CA GLU A 138 -3.10 -19.61 16.29
C GLU A 138 -4.54 -19.22 15.96
N LEU A 139 -5.10 -19.85 14.93
CA LEU A 139 -6.47 -19.59 14.49
C LEU A 139 -7.42 -20.74 14.86
N PRO A 140 -8.71 -20.46 15.04
CA PRO A 140 -9.72 -21.49 15.25
C PRO A 140 -9.67 -22.57 14.17
N ALA A 141 -9.92 -23.83 14.54
CA ALA A 141 -10.01 -24.92 13.58
C ALA A 141 -11.26 -24.79 12.69
N GLY A 142 -11.17 -25.28 11.45
CA GLY A 142 -12.29 -25.37 10.53
C GLY A 142 -12.62 -24.09 9.76
N LEU A 143 -11.75 -23.08 9.79
CA LEU A 143 -11.86 -21.92 8.91
C LEU A 143 -11.69 -22.35 7.46
N LYS A 144 -12.40 -21.66 6.59
CA LYS A 144 -12.40 -21.83 5.14
C LYS A 144 -11.69 -20.65 4.48
N GLN A 145 -11.30 -20.85 3.23
CA GLN A 145 -10.75 -19.78 2.41
C GLN A 145 -11.72 -18.59 2.36
N CYS A 146 -11.19 -17.37 2.48
CA CYS A 146 -11.94 -16.11 2.55
C CYS A 146 -12.89 -15.97 3.75
N ASP A 147 -12.80 -16.81 4.80
CA ASP A 147 -13.53 -16.56 6.04
C ASP A 147 -13.10 -15.23 6.67
N ARG A 148 -14.06 -14.53 7.28
CA ARG A 148 -13.78 -13.38 8.13
C ARG A 148 -13.09 -13.86 9.40
N LEU A 149 -11.97 -13.23 9.76
CA LEU A 149 -11.26 -13.49 11.01
C LEU A 149 -12.07 -12.94 12.20
N PRO A 150 -11.97 -13.58 13.39
CA PRO A 150 -12.66 -13.09 14.59
C PRO A 150 -12.31 -11.63 14.91
N GLU A 151 -11.04 -11.27 14.75
CA GLU A 151 -10.51 -9.92 14.85
C GLU A 151 -9.45 -9.71 13.75
N PRO A 152 -9.23 -8.46 13.28
CA PRO A 152 -8.16 -8.19 12.35
C PRO A 152 -6.79 -8.52 12.96
N LEU A 153 -5.95 -9.20 12.19
CA LEU A 153 -4.61 -9.60 12.61
C LEU A 153 -3.54 -8.73 11.96
N PHE A 154 -2.54 -8.34 12.74
CA PHE A 154 -1.29 -7.78 12.24
C PHE A 154 -0.35 -8.93 11.87
N THR A 155 0.00 -9.05 10.60
CA THR A 155 0.78 -10.17 10.06
C THR A 155 1.98 -9.62 9.29
N PRO A 156 3.03 -9.13 9.97
CA PRO A 156 4.11 -8.41 9.32
C PRO A 156 4.91 -9.30 8.37
N ALA A 157 5.54 -8.68 7.37
CA ALA A 157 6.48 -9.36 6.48
C ALA A 157 7.79 -8.56 6.34
N THR A 158 8.87 -9.24 5.97
CA THR A 158 10.11 -8.56 5.55
C THR A 158 10.07 -8.18 4.09
N LYS A 159 10.68 -7.05 3.73
CA LYS A 159 10.80 -6.61 2.34
C LYS A 159 11.98 -7.33 1.68
N ALA A 160 11.69 -8.30 0.82
CA ALA A 160 12.76 -9.06 0.15
C ALA A 160 13.41 -8.21 -0.96
N ALA A 161 14.75 -8.22 -1.04
CA ALA A 161 15.47 -7.54 -2.13
C ALA A 161 15.25 -8.23 -3.50
N ALA A 162 14.92 -9.52 -3.49
CA ALA A 162 14.50 -10.31 -4.64
C ALA A 162 13.65 -11.49 -4.14
N GLY A 163 12.55 -11.82 -4.83
CA GLY A 163 11.61 -12.86 -4.43
C GLY A 163 10.30 -12.32 -3.85
N HIS A 164 9.59 -13.13 -3.08
CA HIS A 164 8.37 -12.73 -2.39
C HIS A 164 8.68 -12.27 -0.96
N ASP A 165 7.88 -11.35 -0.44
CA ASP A 165 7.96 -10.93 0.96
C ASP A 165 7.66 -12.12 1.89
N GLU A 166 8.45 -12.24 2.95
CA GLU A 166 8.37 -13.36 3.90
C GLU A 166 7.62 -12.93 5.15
N ASN A 167 6.51 -13.62 5.46
CA ASN A 167 5.77 -13.46 6.70
C ASN A 167 6.68 -13.73 7.90
N ILE A 168 6.72 -12.82 8.87
CA ILE A 168 7.50 -12.94 10.10
C ILE A 168 6.60 -12.85 11.34
N THR A 169 7.11 -13.32 12.47
CA THR A 169 6.41 -13.14 13.75
C THR A 169 6.52 -11.70 14.24
N GLU A 170 5.65 -11.31 15.16
CA GLU A 170 5.69 -9.98 15.78
C GLU A 170 6.99 -9.76 16.59
N GLU A 171 7.56 -10.81 17.19
CA GLU A 171 8.85 -10.73 17.88
C GLU A 171 9.96 -10.38 16.90
N ARG A 172 10.02 -11.09 15.77
CA ARG A 172 11.02 -10.81 14.73
C ARG A 172 10.83 -9.42 14.13
N PHE A 173 9.59 -8.98 13.95
CA PHE A 173 9.28 -7.62 13.52
C PHE A 173 9.83 -6.60 14.51
N ALA A 174 9.61 -6.80 15.82
CA ALA A 174 10.09 -5.91 16.87
C ALA A 174 11.63 -5.87 16.98
N GLU A 175 12.32 -6.97 16.70
CA GLU A 175 13.79 -6.99 16.59
C GLU A 175 14.30 -6.11 15.44
N ILE A 176 13.57 -6.06 14.32
CA ILE A 176 13.97 -5.31 13.12
C ILE A 176 13.73 -3.82 13.29
N VAL A 177 12.55 -3.42 13.76
CA VAL A 177 12.17 -1.99 13.84
C VAL A 177 12.41 -1.35 15.21
N GLY A 178 12.68 -2.17 16.24
CA GLY A 178 12.78 -1.76 17.63
C GLY A 178 11.42 -1.71 18.34
N ALA A 179 11.38 -2.10 19.61
CA ALA A 179 10.14 -2.32 20.37
C ALA A 179 9.17 -1.11 20.39
N GLY A 180 9.69 0.11 20.54
CA GLY A 180 8.86 1.32 20.57
C GLY A 180 8.18 1.60 19.23
N ALA A 181 8.91 1.45 18.11
CA ALA A 181 8.33 1.58 16.79
C ALA A 181 7.37 0.42 16.50
N ALA A 182 7.71 -0.80 16.91
CA ALA A 182 6.92 -1.99 16.65
C ALA A 182 5.48 -1.85 17.15
N GLU A 183 5.31 -1.43 18.41
CA GLU A 183 4.00 -1.23 19.00
C GLU A 183 3.21 -0.12 18.28
N TYR A 184 3.86 1.00 17.96
CA TYR A 184 3.23 2.09 17.23
C TYR A 184 2.77 1.65 15.83
N LEU A 185 3.63 0.98 15.07
CA LEU A 185 3.34 0.51 13.71
C LEU A 185 2.19 -0.50 13.72
N ARG A 186 2.21 -1.46 14.64
CA ARG A 186 1.15 -2.45 14.81
C ARG A 186 -0.19 -1.80 15.15
N THR A 187 -0.23 -1.01 16.22
CA THR A 187 -1.47 -0.38 16.71
C THR A 187 -2.04 0.60 15.69
N THR A 188 -1.19 1.38 15.02
CA THR A 188 -1.61 2.30 13.96
C THR A 188 -2.15 1.57 12.74
N SER A 189 -1.48 0.49 12.30
CA SER A 189 -1.94 -0.31 11.15
C SER A 189 -3.31 -0.93 11.40
N LEU A 190 -3.54 -1.50 12.59
CA LEU A 190 -4.84 -2.04 12.99
C LEU A 190 -5.91 -0.95 13.05
N ALA A 191 -5.59 0.24 13.57
CA ALA A 191 -6.53 1.36 13.63
C ALA A 191 -6.93 1.87 12.23
N ILE A 192 -5.95 2.03 11.33
CA ILE A 192 -6.20 2.43 9.93
C ILE A 192 -7.08 1.37 9.25
N TYR A 193 -6.71 0.09 9.34
CA TYR A 193 -7.47 -0.99 8.71
C TYR A 193 -8.91 -1.05 9.23
N LYS A 194 -9.11 -0.93 10.54
CA LYS A 194 -10.45 -0.92 11.14
C LYS A 194 -11.29 0.24 10.60
N HIS A 195 -10.76 1.46 10.64
CA HIS A 195 -11.47 2.63 10.11
C HIS A 195 -11.78 2.51 8.61
N ALA A 196 -10.83 1.99 7.83
CA ALA A 196 -10.98 1.79 6.39
C ALA A 196 -12.03 0.73 6.06
N SER A 197 -11.97 -0.42 6.72
CA SER A 197 -12.91 -1.54 6.51
C SER A 197 -14.33 -1.16 6.91
N GLU A 198 -14.52 -0.46 8.03
CA GLU A 198 -15.82 0.07 8.45
C GLU A 198 -16.37 1.06 7.42
N TYR A 199 -15.54 1.98 6.93
CA TYR A 199 -15.96 2.93 5.89
C TYR A 199 -16.31 2.23 4.57
N ALA A 200 -15.45 1.32 4.09
CA ALA A 200 -15.65 0.61 2.84
C ALA A 200 -16.91 -0.29 2.88
N ALA A 201 -17.23 -0.88 4.03
CA ALA A 201 -18.44 -1.65 4.21
C ALA A 201 -19.71 -0.81 3.95
N THR A 202 -19.72 0.49 4.31
CA THR A 202 -20.84 1.40 3.98
C THR A 202 -21.00 1.66 2.49
N ARG A 203 -20.01 1.28 1.69
CA ARG A 203 -19.97 1.38 0.22
C ARG A 203 -20.01 0.02 -0.46
N GLU A 204 -20.42 -1.03 0.28
CA GLU A 204 -20.57 -2.40 -0.23
C GLU A 204 -19.24 -3.01 -0.71
N ILE A 205 -18.12 -2.54 -0.16
CA ILE A 205 -16.77 -3.03 -0.46
C ILE A 205 -16.19 -3.68 0.80
N ILE A 206 -15.64 -4.88 0.65
CA ILE A 206 -14.87 -5.57 1.67
C ILE A 206 -13.39 -5.33 1.40
N ILE A 207 -12.65 -4.89 2.42
CA ILE A 207 -11.18 -4.86 2.42
C ILE A 207 -10.70 -6.11 3.12
N ALA A 208 -10.29 -7.13 2.37
CA ALA A 208 -9.91 -8.42 2.93
C ALA A 208 -8.60 -8.32 3.74
N ASP A 209 -7.61 -7.69 3.13
CA ASP A 209 -6.33 -7.36 3.71
C ASP A 209 -5.73 -6.14 3.02
N THR A 210 -4.74 -5.54 3.67
CA THR A 210 -4.00 -4.40 3.13
C THR A 210 -2.58 -4.39 3.67
N LYS A 211 -1.66 -3.82 2.90
CA LYS A 211 -0.30 -3.51 3.33
C LYS A 211 -0.12 -2.01 3.55
N PHE A 212 0.55 -1.65 4.65
CA PHE A 212 1.06 -0.30 4.88
C PHE A 212 2.59 -0.29 4.92
N GLU A 213 3.17 0.85 4.56
CA GLU A 213 4.58 1.15 4.78
C GLU A 213 4.69 2.41 5.63
N PHE A 214 5.72 2.46 6.45
CA PHE A 214 6.01 3.60 7.31
C PHE A 214 7.47 4.01 7.17
N GLY A 215 7.77 5.26 7.49
CA GLY A 215 9.14 5.74 7.59
C GLY A 215 9.26 6.89 8.56
N THR A 216 10.49 7.19 8.97
CA THR A 216 10.77 8.33 9.84
C THR A 216 11.24 9.53 9.03
N ASP A 217 10.76 10.71 9.40
CA ASP A 217 11.30 11.95 8.86
C ASP A 217 12.61 12.36 9.57
N ALA A 218 13.16 13.52 9.21
CA ALA A 218 14.41 14.02 9.79
C ALA A 218 14.33 14.33 11.30
N SER A 219 13.13 14.51 11.85
CA SER A 219 12.91 14.73 13.28
C SER A 219 12.72 13.42 14.07
N GLY A 220 12.55 12.30 13.36
CA GLY A 220 12.24 10.99 13.93
C GLY A 220 10.74 10.69 14.05
N GLU A 221 9.86 11.56 13.55
CA GLU A 221 8.41 11.30 13.52
C GLU A 221 8.10 10.16 12.53
N ILE A 222 7.30 9.18 12.96
CA ILE A 222 6.85 8.08 12.10
C ILE A 222 5.66 8.55 11.27
N LEU A 223 5.82 8.47 9.95
CA LEU A 223 4.81 8.83 8.96
C LEU A 223 4.30 7.58 8.24
N LEU A 224 2.99 7.56 7.95
CA LEU A 224 2.43 6.67 6.92
C LEU A 224 2.92 7.14 5.55
N ILE A 225 3.50 6.22 4.78
CA ILE A 225 4.11 6.52 3.48
C ILE A 225 3.55 5.61 2.39
N ASP A 226 4.16 5.68 1.21
CA ASP A 226 3.86 4.84 0.05
C ASP A 226 2.45 5.12 -0.52
N GLU A 227 1.76 4.10 -1.03
CA GLU A 227 0.35 4.20 -1.40
C GLU A 227 -0.53 3.55 -0.32
N VAL A 228 -1.75 4.06 -0.15
CA VAL A 228 -2.61 3.66 0.98
C VAL A 228 -3.94 3.16 0.45
N LEU A 229 -4.27 1.92 0.80
CA LEU A 229 -5.58 1.29 0.55
C LEU A 229 -6.01 1.38 -0.93
N THR A 230 -5.08 1.04 -1.82
CA THR A 230 -5.34 0.95 -3.27
C THR A 230 -5.49 -0.51 -3.68
N PRO A 231 -6.09 -0.81 -4.86
CA PRO A 231 -6.13 -2.19 -5.36
C PRO A 231 -4.77 -2.85 -5.59
N ASP A 232 -3.67 -2.07 -5.63
CA ASP A 232 -2.32 -2.62 -5.73
C ASP A 232 -1.77 -3.02 -4.33
N SER A 233 -2.24 -2.39 -3.25
CA SER A 233 -1.80 -2.66 -1.86
C SER A 233 -2.83 -3.37 -0.99
N SER A 234 -4.05 -3.59 -1.50
CA SER A 234 -5.16 -4.21 -0.77
C SER A 234 -5.98 -5.14 -1.66
N ARG A 235 -6.57 -6.16 -1.04
CA ARG A 235 -7.59 -7.00 -1.68
C ARG A 235 -8.98 -6.42 -1.43
N PHE A 236 -9.62 -5.95 -2.49
CA PHE A 236 -11.00 -5.47 -2.46
C PHE A 236 -11.95 -6.50 -3.05
N TRP A 237 -13.04 -6.77 -2.33
CA TRP A 237 -14.13 -7.64 -2.82
C TRP A 237 -15.45 -6.89 -2.80
N SER A 238 -16.33 -7.20 -3.75
CA SER A 238 -17.73 -6.77 -3.67
C SER A 238 -18.44 -7.54 -2.57
N ALA A 239 -19.09 -6.82 -1.65
CA ALA A 239 -19.89 -7.41 -0.59
C ALA A 239 -21.09 -8.21 -1.14
N GLU A 240 -21.62 -7.82 -2.30
CA GLU A 240 -22.75 -8.48 -2.96
C GLU A 240 -22.40 -9.92 -3.39
N SER A 241 -21.19 -10.14 -3.89
CA SER A 241 -20.76 -11.43 -4.43
C SER A 241 -19.93 -12.26 -3.44
N TYR A 242 -19.68 -11.73 -2.24
CA TYR A 242 -18.80 -12.34 -1.25
C TYR A 242 -19.38 -13.66 -0.72
N GLU A 243 -18.59 -14.72 -0.80
CA GLU A 243 -18.97 -16.04 -0.29
C GLU A 243 -17.76 -16.79 0.27
N PRO A 244 -17.70 -17.05 1.58
CA PRO A 244 -16.61 -17.84 2.16
C PRO A 244 -16.58 -19.29 1.63
N GLY A 245 -15.39 -19.89 1.62
CA GLY A 245 -15.14 -21.23 1.10
C GLY A 245 -14.66 -21.29 -0.35
N ARG A 246 -14.46 -20.14 -1.00
CA ARG A 246 -13.86 -20.04 -2.33
C ARG A 246 -13.05 -18.75 -2.48
N ALA A 247 -12.23 -18.70 -3.52
CA ALA A 247 -11.57 -17.45 -3.92
C ALA A 247 -12.62 -16.42 -4.38
N GLN A 248 -12.40 -15.16 -4.00
CA GLN A 248 -13.19 -14.02 -4.48
C GLN A 248 -12.54 -13.40 -5.71
N ALA A 249 -13.33 -12.70 -6.53
CA ALA A 249 -12.78 -11.81 -7.55
C ALA A 249 -12.19 -10.57 -6.85
N SER A 250 -10.91 -10.28 -7.13
CA SER A 250 -10.17 -9.12 -6.60
C SER A 250 -9.36 -8.46 -7.69
#